data_AF-A0A1C5VQX0-F1
#
_entry.id   AF-A0A1C5VQX0-F1
#
_cell.length_a   1.000
_cell.length_b   1.000
_cell.length_c   1.000
_cell.angle_alpha   90.00
_cell.angle_beta   90.00
_cell.angle_gamma   90.00
#
_symmetry.space_group_name_H-M   'P 1'
#
loop_
_entity.id
_entity.type
_entity.pdbx_description
1 polymer ?
#
loop_
_entity_poly.entity_id
_entity_poly.type
_entity_poly.pdbx_seq_one_letter_code
_entity_poly.pdbx_strand_id
1 'polypeptide(L)'
;MRELYRCSMMPGMPAEPVSDSRLSAQDVMPVCGTCQNAGGMAAGDKELLMRQIMEAGFAMDDVVLFLDTHPENQDALRYYKTVRDMRDQSMAAYERRFGPLRYTDVTSMSWNWVTEKWPWEGGC
;
A
#
# COMPACT_ATOMS: atom_id res chain seq x y z
N MET A 1 1.44 -38.76 6.94
CA MET A 1 1.08 -38.06 8.19
C MET A 1 1.37 -36.58 7.96
N ARG A 2 0.39 -35.82 7.44
CA ARG A 2 0.52 -34.37 7.23
C ARG A 2 -0.29 -33.70 8.33
N GLU A 3 0.38 -32.97 9.21
CA GLU A 3 -0.26 -32.17 10.25
C GLU A 3 -0.97 -30.98 9.57
N LEU A 4 -2.28 -30.84 9.82
CA LEU A 4 -3.05 -29.69 9.36
C LEU A 4 -3.27 -28.77 10.56
N TYR A 5 -2.56 -27.64 10.58
CA TYR A 5 -2.76 -26.57 11.54
C TYR A 5 -3.82 -25.60 11.02
N ARG A 6 -4.95 -25.48 11.74
CA ARG A 6 -5.96 -24.44 11.48
C ARG A 6 -5.38 -23.10 11.93
N CYS A 7 -5.19 -22.19 10.98
CA CYS A 7 -4.67 -20.86 11.27
C CYS A 7 -5.65 -20.12 12.21
N SER A 8 -5.26 -19.88 13.47
CA SER A 8 -6.04 -19.08 14.41
C SER A 8 -5.78 -17.60 14.14
N MET A 9 -6.85 -16.81 14.14
CA MET A 9 -6.78 -15.36 13.97
C MET A 9 -6.60 -14.69 15.32
N MET A 10 -5.52 -14.98 16.07
CA MET A 10 -5.02 -14.19 17.21
C MET A 10 -3.54 -14.55 17.50
N PRO A 11 -2.61 -13.60 17.75
CA PRO A 11 -1.21 -13.92 18.08
C PRO A 11 -1.05 -14.35 19.55
N GLY A 12 -0.39 -15.50 19.81
CA GLY A 12 0.18 -15.80 21.14
C GLY A 12 -0.19 -17.13 21.83
N MET A 13 -0.74 -18.14 21.15
CA MET A 13 -1.02 -19.46 21.75
C MET A 13 -0.26 -20.58 21.01
N PRO A 14 0.38 -21.55 21.70
CA PRO A 14 0.97 -22.71 21.05
C PRO A 14 -0.13 -23.66 20.53
N ALA A 15 0.04 -24.16 19.31
CA ALA A 15 -0.93 -25.01 18.65
C ALA A 15 -0.77 -26.48 19.07
N GLU A 16 -1.85 -27.10 19.55
CA GLU A 16 -1.95 -28.54 19.84
C GLU A 16 -2.56 -29.29 18.64
N PRO A 17 -2.10 -30.52 18.31
CA PRO A 17 -2.62 -31.28 17.18
C PRO A 17 -3.94 -32.00 17.53
N VAL A 18 -4.99 -31.79 16.74
CA VAL A 18 -6.21 -32.62 16.78
C VAL A 18 -6.18 -33.63 15.64
N SER A 19 -6.35 -34.91 15.96
CA SER A 19 -6.52 -36.00 14.98
C SER A 19 -8.00 -36.29 14.83
N ASP A 20 -8.56 -36.13 13.62
CA ASP A 20 -9.92 -36.59 13.33
C ASP A 20 -9.94 -37.48 12.07
N SER A 21 -10.36 -38.73 12.27
CA SER A 21 -10.27 -39.84 11.31
C SER A 21 -11.52 -39.96 10.43
N ARG A 22 -12.18 -38.84 10.08
CA ARG A 22 -13.51 -38.88 9.46
C ARG A 22 -13.75 -37.95 8.26
N LEU A 23 -12.81 -37.83 7.32
CA LEU A 23 -13.15 -37.36 5.97
C LEU A 23 -12.80 -38.42 4.91
N SER A 24 -13.87 -38.96 4.31
CA SER A 24 -13.87 -39.98 3.26
C SER A 24 -13.84 -39.35 1.86
N ALA A 25 -13.45 -40.16 0.88
CA ALA A 25 -12.93 -39.86 -0.44
C ALA A 25 -13.89 -39.21 -1.48
N GLN A 26 -14.75 -38.25 -1.10
CA GLN A 26 -15.79 -37.72 -2.00
C GLN A 26 -15.80 -36.20 -2.23
N ASP A 27 -14.81 -35.44 -1.77
CA ASP A 27 -14.64 -34.01 -2.13
C ASP A 27 -13.45 -33.77 -3.08
N VAL A 28 -13.31 -34.62 -4.12
CA VAL A 28 -12.49 -34.26 -5.28
C VAL A 28 -13.39 -33.58 -6.30
N MET A 29 -13.60 -32.28 -6.11
CA MET A 29 -14.07 -31.42 -7.18
C MET A 29 -12.90 -31.14 -8.13
N PRO A 30 -13.11 -31.12 -9.46
CA PRO A 30 -12.04 -30.84 -10.40
C PRO A 30 -11.60 -29.39 -10.21
N VAL A 31 -10.32 -29.16 -9.91
CA VAL A 31 -9.77 -27.81 -9.95
C VAL A 31 -9.72 -27.38 -11.42
N CYS A 32 -10.82 -26.81 -11.89
CA CYS A 32 -10.85 -26.09 -13.15
C CYS A 32 -9.87 -24.92 -12.99
N GLY A 33 -8.85 -24.92 -13.83
CA GLY A 33 -7.72 -24.00 -13.78
C GLY A 33 -8.18 -22.55 -13.76
N THR A 34 -8.16 -21.95 -12.58
CA THR A 34 -7.93 -20.52 -12.47
C THR A 34 -6.44 -20.36 -12.24
N CYS A 35 -5.73 -20.15 -13.36
CA CYS A 35 -4.51 -19.37 -13.37
C CYS A 35 -4.81 -18.06 -12.65
N GLN A 36 -4.49 -18.02 -11.35
CA GLN A 36 -4.59 -16.82 -10.54
C GLN A 36 -3.63 -15.81 -11.14
N ASN A 37 -4.26 -14.81 -11.76
CA ASN A 37 -3.63 -13.69 -12.38
C ASN A 37 -2.85 -12.90 -11.32
N ALA A 38 -1.55 -13.16 -11.21
CA ALA A 38 -0.61 -12.38 -10.40
C ALA A 38 -0.41 -10.95 -10.93
N GLY A 39 -1.11 -10.55 -12.00
CA GLY A 39 -1.10 -9.19 -12.56
C GLY A 39 -2.06 -8.19 -11.91
N GLY A 40 -2.92 -8.62 -10.97
CA GLY A 40 -3.97 -7.76 -10.38
C GLY A 40 -3.55 -6.93 -9.15
N MET A 41 -2.38 -7.16 -8.56
CA MET A 41 -1.96 -6.45 -7.32
C MET A 41 -1.22 -5.12 -7.58
N ALA A 42 -0.70 -4.89 -8.78
CA ALA A 42 0.15 -3.72 -9.06
C ALA A 42 -0.64 -2.41 -9.26
N ALA A 43 -1.83 -2.47 -9.86
CA ALA A 43 -2.68 -1.29 -10.07
C ALA A 43 -3.17 -0.76 -8.72
N GLY A 44 -3.85 -1.61 -7.92
CA GLY A 44 -4.42 -1.20 -6.63
C GLY A 44 -3.38 -0.62 -5.65
N ASP A 45 -2.14 -1.12 -5.68
CA ASP A 45 -1.04 -0.56 -4.89
C ASP A 45 -0.63 0.86 -5.35
N LYS A 46 -0.64 1.12 -6.67
CA LYS A 46 -0.34 2.43 -7.25
C LYS A 46 -1.38 3.46 -6.81
N GLU A 47 -2.66 3.16 -6.99
CA GLU A 47 -3.75 4.06 -6.59
C GLU A 47 -3.79 4.28 -5.08
N LEU A 48 -3.52 3.24 -4.28
CA LEU A 48 -3.50 3.34 -2.82
C LEU A 48 -2.37 4.26 -2.33
N LEU A 49 -1.15 4.10 -2.86
CA LEU A 49 -0.02 4.95 -2.52
C LEU A 49 -0.25 6.39 -2.97
N MET A 50 -0.78 6.59 -4.18
CA MET A 50 -1.12 7.93 -4.67
C MET A 50 -2.19 8.59 -3.78
N ARG A 51 -3.22 7.84 -3.36
CA ARG A 51 -4.24 8.34 -2.42
C ARG A 51 -3.62 8.77 -1.10
N GLN A 52 -2.73 7.96 -0.51
CA GLN A 52 -2.05 8.32 0.74
C GLN A 52 -1.21 9.59 0.60
N ILE A 53 -0.50 9.77 -0.52
CA ILE A 53 0.28 10.98 -0.81
C ILE A 53 -0.63 12.21 -0.86
N MET A 54 -1.79 12.09 -1.51
CA MET A 54 -2.77 13.17 -1.63
C MET A 54 -3.42 13.51 -0.27
N GLU A 55 -3.84 12.51 0.49
CA GLU A 55 -4.45 12.68 1.83
C GLU A 55 -3.45 13.35 2.80
N ALA A 56 -2.20 12.87 2.81
CA ALA A 56 -1.14 13.47 3.62
C ALA A 56 -0.82 14.90 3.19
N GLY A 57 -0.83 15.17 1.88
CA GLY A 57 -0.63 16.51 1.32
C GLY A 57 -1.71 17.49 1.77
N PHE A 58 -2.99 17.08 1.69
CA PHE A 58 -4.10 17.90 2.16
C PHE A 58 -3.99 18.19 3.68
N ALA A 59 -3.66 17.18 4.47
CA ALA A 59 -3.47 17.35 5.92
C ALA A 59 -2.30 18.30 6.26
N MET A 60 -1.23 18.29 5.44
CA MET A 60 -0.15 19.27 5.56
C MET A 60 -0.61 20.69 5.27
N ASP A 61 -1.39 20.89 4.20
CA ASP A 61 -1.90 22.22 3.85
C ASP A 61 -2.83 22.78 4.94
N ASP A 62 -3.68 21.93 5.51
CA ASP A 62 -4.61 22.31 6.59
C ASP A 62 -3.87 22.74 7.88
N VAL A 63 -2.89 21.95 8.33
CA VAL A 63 -2.11 22.32 9.53
C VAL A 63 -1.23 23.54 9.31
N VAL A 64 -0.70 23.75 8.11
CA VAL A 64 0.08 24.96 7.77
C VAL A 64 -0.82 26.20 7.88
N LEU A 65 -2.02 26.14 7.32
CA LEU A 65 -2.99 27.24 7.42
C LEU A 65 -3.35 27.54 8.88
N PHE A 66 -3.47 26.52 9.73
CA PHE A 66 -3.67 26.70 11.17
C PHE A 66 -2.46 27.36 11.84
N LEU A 67 -1.24 26.89 11.53
CA LEU A 67 0.01 27.39 12.11
C LEU A 67 0.30 28.85 11.74
N ASP A 68 -0.17 29.35 10.60
CA ASP A 68 -0.05 30.77 10.23
C ASP A 68 -0.68 31.71 11.27
N THR A 69 -1.71 31.23 11.99
CA THR A 69 -2.39 31.98 13.06
C THR A 69 -1.93 31.59 14.47
N HIS A 70 -1.30 30.42 14.62
CA HIS A 70 -0.87 29.86 15.90
C HIS A 70 0.56 29.26 15.82
N PRO A 71 1.60 30.07 15.56
CA PRO A 71 2.93 29.56 15.24
C PRO A 71 3.62 28.80 16.39
N GLU A 72 3.23 29.08 17.64
CA GLU A 72 3.82 28.45 18.83
C GLU A 72 3.08 27.18 19.28
N ASN A 73 2.00 26.79 18.59
CA ASN A 73 1.20 25.62 18.96
C ASN A 73 1.99 24.32 18.75
N GLN A 74 2.46 23.76 19.86
CA GLN A 74 3.30 22.56 19.87
C GLN A 74 2.59 21.32 19.34
N ASP A 75 1.27 21.23 19.50
CA ASP A 75 0.49 20.07 19.06
C ASP A 75 0.36 20.08 17.53
N ALA A 76 0.07 21.25 16.95
CA ALA A 76 0.03 21.46 15.51
C ALA A 76 1.41 21.21 14.86
N LEU A 77 2.50 21.65 15.49
CA LEU A 77 3.87 21.37 15.02
C LEU A 77 4.20 19.87 15.03
N ARG A 78 3.79 19.14 16.08
CA ARG A 78 3.97 17.67 16.13
C ARG A 78 3.13 16.97 15.07
N TYR A 79 1.89 17.41 14.87
CA TYR A 79 1.03 16.88 13.82
C TYR A 79 1.63 17.12 12.44
N TYR A 80 2.05 18.35 12.14
CA TYR A 80 2.75 18.70 10.89
C TYR A 80 3.93 17.77 10.59
N LYS A 81 4.79 17.54 11.59
CA LYS A 81 5.92 16.60 11.42
C LYS A 81 5.43 15.19 11.08
N THR A 82 4.40 14.71 11.77
CA THR A 82 3.84 13.37 11.55
C THR A 82 3.29 13.21 10.14
N VAL A 83 2.48 14.17 9.66
CA VAL A 83 1.88 14.09 8.32
C VAL A 83 2.92 14.28 7.22
N ARG A 84 3.95 15.10 7.46
CA ARG A 84 5.10 15.24 6.56
C ARG A 84 5.83 13.90 6.41
N ASP A 85 6.18 13.26 7.53
CA ASP A 85 6.89 11.99 7.52
C ASP A 85 6.06 10.89 6.81
N MET A 86 4.74 10.88 7.01
CA MET A 86 3.82 9.98 6.30
C MET A 86 3.83 10.22 4.79
N ARG A 87 3.76 11.49 4.35
CA ARG A 87 3.81 11.86 2.94
C ARG A 87 5.12 11.43 2.30
N ASP A 88 6.24 11.72 2.95
CA ASP A 88 7.58 11.39 2.44
C ASP A 88 7.77 9.87 2.31
N GLN A 89 7.27 9.10 3.28
CA GLN A 89 7.28 7.63 3.21
C GLN A 89 6.44 7.07 2.06
N SER A 90 5.22 7.58 1.87
CA SER A 90 4.35 7.14 0.77
C SER A 90 4.92 7.53 -0.60
N MET A 91 5.51 8.72 -0.75
CA MET A 91 6.21 9.12 -1.96
C MET A 91 7.39 8.18 -2.25
N ALA A 92 8.26 7.93 -1.27
CA ALA A 92 9.40 7.03 -1.46
C ALA A 92 8.97 5.59 -1.82
N ALA A 93 7.87 5.10 -1.23
CA ALA A 93 7.30 3.79 -1.54
C ALA A 93 6.72 3.72 -2.97
N TYR A 94 6.06 4.80 -3.42
CA TYR A 94 5.58 4.94 -4.79
C TYR A 94 6.75 4.96 -5.78
N GLU A 95 7.74 5.83 -5.54
CA GLU A 95 8.83 6.05 -6.49
C GLU A 95 9.70 4.81 -6.70
N ARG A 96 9.95 4.06 -5.63
CA ARG A 96 10.66 2.78 -5.69
C ARG A 96 9.96 1.74 -6.58
N ARG A 97 8.64 1.83 -6.74
CA ARG A 97 7.82 0.83 -7.44
C ARG A 97 7.40 1.27 -8.85
N PHE A 98 7.07 2.56 -9.01
CA PHE A 98 6.41 3.07 -10.22
C PHE A 98 7.23 4.14 -10.95
N GLY A 99 8.32 4.64 -10.34
CA GLY A 99 9.15 5.69 -10.92
C GLY A 99 8.94 7.07 -10.29
N PRO A 100 9.77 8.06 -10.66
CA PRO A 100 9.85 9.35 -9.98
C PRO A 100 8.53 10.13 -10.06
N LEU A 101 8.14 10.79 -8.98
CA LEU A 101 6.96 11.67 -8.91
C LEU A 101 7.28 13.13 -9.23
N ARG A 102 8.56 13.50 -9.27
CA ARG A 102 9.02 14.84 -9.63
C ARG A 102 10.20 14.74 -10.59
N TYR A 103 10.34 15.74 -11.45
CA TYR A 103 11.46 15.79 -12.40
C TYR A 103 12.84 15.83 -11.70
N THR A 104 12.90 16.33 -10.47
CA THR A 104 14.13 16.40 -9.66
C THR A 104 14.60 15.03 -9.19
N ASP A 105 13.71 14.04 -9.16
CA ASP A 105 13.96 12.73 -8.56
C ASP A 105 14.36 11.69 -9.64
N VAL A 106 14.47 12.13 -10.90
CA VAL A 106 14.96 11.33 -12.02
C VAL A 106 16.47 11.13 -11.90
N THR A 107 16.88 9.93 -11.50
CA THR A 107 18.30 9.56 -11.35
C THR A 107 18.84 8.72 -12.51
N SER A 108 17.98 8.27 -13.41
CA SER A 108 18.38 7.40 -14.52
C SER A 108 19.01 8.19 -15.67
N MET A 109 19.91 7.56 -16.43
CA MET A 109 20.50 8.16 -17.65
C MET A 109 19.52 8.26 -18.84
N SER A 110 18.27 7.82 -18.64
CA SER A 110 17.18 7.92 -19.60
C SER A 110 16.12 8.90 -19.10
N TRP A 111 15.54 9.71 -19.99
CA TRP A 111 14.45 10.63 -19.61
C TRP A 111 13.12 9.87 -19.51
N ASN A 112 12.87 9.22 -18.37
CA ASN A 112 11.67 8.44 -18.08
C ASN A 112 10.59 9.22 -17.32
N TRP A 113 10.69 10.55 -17.25
CA TRP A 113 9.70 11.41 -16.60
C TRP A 113 8.38 11.49 -17.38
N VAL A 114 8.44 11.47 -18.72
CA VAL A 114 7.28 11.72 -19.61
C VAL A 114 6.69 10.41 -20.16
N THR A 115 7.09 9.25 -19.61
CA THR A 115 6.72 7.95 -20.17
C THR A 115 5.37 7.42 -19.70
N GLU A 116 4.82 7.93 -18.59
CA GLU A 116 3.48 7.55 -18.16
C GLU A 116 2.39 8.35 -18.88
N LYS A 117 1.25 7.70 -19.10
CA LYS A 117 0.06 8.40 -19.62
C LYS A 117 -0.36 9.48 -18.65
N TRP A 118 -0.61 10.67 -19.18
CA TRP A 118 -1.04 11.78 -18.35
C TRP A 118 -2.48 11.55 -17.84
N PRO A 119 -2.84 12.09 -16.66
CA PRO A 119 -4.19 11.93 -16.12
C PRO A 119 -5.32 12.43 -17.03
N TRP A 120 -5.04 13.41 -17.89
CA TRP A 120 -5.99 13.95 -18.88
C TRP A 120 -5.98 13.21 -20.22
N GLU A 121 -5.09 12.23 -20.43
CA GLU A 121 -5.01 11.47 -21.67
C GLU A 121 -6.07 10.38 -21.82
N GLY A 122 -6.94 10.19 -20.81
CA GLY A 122 -8.20 9.43 -20.93
C GLY A 122 -8.06 8.01 -21.49
N GLY A 123 -8.19 7.00 -20.65
CA GLY A 123 -8.46 5.64 -21.14
C GLY A 123 -9.79 5.61 -21.89
N CYS A 124 -9.75 5.40 -23.21
CA CYS A 124 -10.91 4.99 -24.01
C CYS A 124 -11.15 3.49 -23.91
#